data_AF-A0AAJ4A267-F1
#
_entry.id   AF-A0AAJ4A267-F1
#
_cell.length_a   1.000
_cell.length_b   1.000
_cell.length_c   1.000
_cell.angle_alpha   90.00
_cell.angle_beta   90.00
_cell.angle_gamma   90.00
#
_symmetry.space_group_name_H-M   'P 1'
#
loop_
_entity.id
_entity.type
_entity.pdbx_description
1 polymer ?
#
loop_
_entity_poly.entity_id
_entity_poly.type
_entity_poly.pdbx_seq_one_letter_code
_entity_poly.pdbx_strand_id
1 'polypeptide(L)'
;MSDYKDLNIWKESMDLVENVYRLVKLFPKEEIYALTDQLKRAVVSVPSNIAEGQNRNTDKEFVQFLYIALGSASEVETQLLIAKRLNYLQK
;
A
#
# COMPACT_ATOMS: atom_id res chain seq x y z
N MET A 1 -12.71 14.03 18.51
CA MET A 1 -11.47 13.74 17.76
C MET A 1 -11.87 12.83 16.62
N SER A 2 -11.59 13.19 15.36
CA SER A 2 -11.94 12.34 14.21
C SER A 2 -11.08 11.08 14.24
N ASP A 3 -11.68 9.90 14.16
CA ASP A 3 -10.91 8.66 14.00
C ASP A 3 -10.29 8.67 12.59
N TYR A 4 -9.06 8.17 12.44
CA TYR A 4 -8.43 8.03 11.12
C TYR A 4 -9.25 7.12 10.21
N LYS A 5 -10.05 6.21 10.80
CA LYS A 5 -10.99 5.35 10.07
C LYS A 5 -12.09 6.10 9.35
N ASP A 6 -12.34 7.37 9.71
CA ASP A 6 -13.32 8.22 9.02
C ASP A 6 -12.77 8.82 7.73
N LEU A 7 -11.44 8.89 7.58
CA LEU A 7 -10.76 9.45 6.41
C LEU A 7 -11.01 8.58 5.17
N ASN A 8 -11.49 9.20 4.08
CA ASN A 8 -11.70 8.49 2.81
C ASN A 8 -10.40 7.89 2.27
N ILE A 9 -9.29 8.61 2.36
CA ILE A 9 -7.96 8.11 1.92
C ILE A 9 -7.51 6.87 2.70
N TRP A 10 -7.92 6.76 3.98
CA TRP A 10 -7.65 5.55 4.76
C TRP A 10 -8.54 4.38 4.30
N LYS A 11 -9.83 4.62 4.06
CA LYS A 11 -10.75 3.57 3.56
C LYS A 11 -10.32 3.05 2.19
N GLU A 12 -10.00 3.95 1.26
CA GLU A 12 -9.52 3.59 -0.08
C GLU A 12 -8.18 2.83 -0.04
N SER A 13 -7.28 3.18 0.88
CA SER A 13 -6.03 2.44 1.05
C SER A 13 -6.23 1.07 1.69
N MET A 14 -7.25 0.86 2.52
CA MET A 14 -7.65 -0.47 2.99
C MET A 14 -8.19 -1.34 1.84
N ASP A 15 -9.02 -0.77 0.96
CA ASP A 15 -9.51 -1.47 -0.24
C ASP A 15 -8.35 -1.83 -1.18
N LEU A 16 -7.35 -0.94 -1.31
CA LEU A 16 -6.12 -1.20 -2.07
C LEU A 16 -5.35 -2.40 -1.50
N VAL A 17 -5.20 -2.50 -0.18
CA VAL A 17 -4.57 -3.66 0.48
C VAL A 17 -5.29 -4.96 0.10
N GLU A 18 -6.62 -5.01 0.20
CA GLU A 18 -7.39 -6.20 -0.16
C GLU A 18 -7.18 -6.60 -1.62
N ASN A 19 -7.23 -5.62 -2.53
CA ASN A 19 -7.05 -5.86 -3.96
C ASN A 19 -5.65 -6.39 -4.27
N VAL A 20 -4.61 -5.80 -3.68
CA VAL A 20 -3.23 -6.27 -3.83
C VAL A 20 -3.08 -7.69 -3.28
N TYR A 21 -3.62 -8.00 -2.10
CA TYR A 21 -3.55 -9.35 -1.51
C TYR A 21 -4.30 -10.40 -2.34
N ARG A 22 -5.37 -10.02 -3.04
CA ARG A 22 -6.06 -10.90 -4.00
C ARG A 22 -5.20 -11.08 -5.26
N LEU A 23 -4.62 -10.01 -5.78
CA LEU A 23 -3.85 -10.01 -7.03
C LEU A 23 -2.58 -10.86 -6.96
N VAL A 24 -1.79 -10.73 -5.89
CA VAL A 24 -0.52 -11.47 -5.74
C VAL A 24 -0.69 -12.98 -5.67
N LYS A 25 -1.92 -13.49 -5.46
CA LYS A 25 -2.21 -14.93 -5.54
C LYS A 25 -2.08 -15.49 -6.96
N LEU A 26 -2.06 -14.61 -7.97
CA LEU A 26 -1.85 -14.98 -9.38
C LEU A 26 -0.36 -15.10 -9.74
N PHE A 27 0.55 -14.61 -8.88
CA PHE A 27 1.96 -14.61 -9.19
C PHE A 27 2.55 -16.03 -9.12
N PRO A 28 3.66 -16.31 -9.83
CA PRO A 28 4.40 -17.56 -9.69
C PRO A 28 4.84 -17.83 -8.25
N LYS A 29 4.95 -19.10 -7.85
CA LYS A 29 5.26 -19.48 -6.45
C LYS A 29 6.67 -19.05 -6.02
N GLU A 30 7.60 -18.96 -6.98
CA GLU A 30 8.95 -18.46 -6.78
C GLU A 30 9.00 -16.99 -6.33
N GLU A 31 7.95 -16.21 -6.62
CA GLU A 31 7.87 -14.78 -6.23
C GLU A 31 7.35 -14.55 -4.81
N ILE A 32 7.00 -15.62 -4.06
CA ILE A 32 6.42 -15.52 -2.70
C ILE A 32 7.32 -14.70 -1.77
N TYR A 33 8.64 -14.93 -1.80
CA TYR A 33 9.63 -14.23 -0.97
C TYR A 33 10.34 -13.09 -1.71
N ALA A 34 9.87 -12.73 -2.91
CA ALA A 34 10.41 -11.66 -3.73
C ALA A 34 9.34 -10.59 -3.97
N LEU A 35 8.81 -10.44 -5.19
CA LEU A 35 7.89 -9.35 -5.53
C LEU A 35 6.59 -9.40 -4.71
N THR A 36 6.12 -10.59 -4.34
CA THR A 36 4.91 -10.75 -3.51
C THR A 36 5.10 -10.17 -2.11
N ASP A 37 6.24 -10.45 -1.46
CA ASP A 37 6.53 -9.95 -0.12
C ASP A 37 6.72 -8.43 -0.13
N GLN A 38 7.47 -7.92 -1.10
CA GLN A 38 7.70 -6.48 -1.27
C GLN A 38 6.37 -5.73 -1.46
N LEU A 39 5.50 -6.21 -2.35
CA LEU A 39 4.21 -5.58 -2.63
C LEU A 39 3.27 -5.59 -1.43
N LYS A 40 3.25 -6.69 -0.65
CA LYS A 40 2.47 -6.78 0.59
C LYS A 40 2.94 -5.78 1.64
N ARG A 41 4.26 -5.67 1.84
CA ARG A 41 4.83 -4.71 2.79
C ARG A 41 4.56 -3.26 2.36
N ALA A 42 4.77 -2.95 1.09
CA ALA A 42 4.53 -1.61 0.55
C ALA A 42 3.05 -1.22 0.66
N VAL A 43 2.10 -2.10 0.27
CA VAL A 43 0.68 -1.76 0.32
C VAL A 43 0.15 -1.60 1.75
N VAL A 44 0.60 -2.42 2.71
CA VAL A 44 0.22 -2.30 4.12
C VAL A 44 0.77 -1.01 4.74
N SER A 45 1.95 -0.55 4.28
CA SER A 45 2.56 0.69 4.73
C SER A 45 1.70 1.93 4.43
N VAL A 46 0.91 1.93 3.35
CA VAL A 46 0.05 3.07 2.96
C VAL A 46 -0.99 3.43 4.03
N PRO A 47 -1.98 2.57 4.38
CA PRO A 47 -2.94 2.88 5.44
C PRO A 47 -2.28 3.00 6.82
N SER A 48 -1.18 2.29 7.05
CA SER A 48 -0.45 2.35 8.33
C SER A 48 0.12 3.74 8.59
N ASN A 49 0.78 4.35 7.59
CA ASN A 49 1.33 5.69 7.72
C ASN A 49 0.23 6.76 7.78
N ILE A 50 -0.89 6.59 7.08
CA ILE A 50 -2.05 7.50 7.20
C ILE A 50 -2.58 7.48 8.64
N ALA A 51 -2.79 6.29 9.21
CA ALA A 51 -3.28 6.14 10.58
C ALA A 51 -2.28 6.66 11.61
N GLU A 52 -1.00 6.37 11.44
CA GLU A 52 0.06 6.85 12.34
C GLU A 52 0.16 8.37 12.30
N GLY A 53 0.14 8.96 11.11
CA GLY A 53 0.20 10.41 10.90
C GLY A 53 -0.97 11.17 11.52
N GLN A 54 -2.21 10.66 11.35
CA GLN A 54 -3.41 11.29 11.90
C GLN A 54 -3.42 11.29 13.43
N ASN A 55 -2.69 10.36 14.06
CA ASN A 55 -2.53 10.29 15.52
C ASN A 55 -1.32 11.11 16.04
N ARG A 56 -0.66 11.91 15.19
CA ARG A 56 0.41 12.84 15.61
C ARG A 56 -0.15 14.15 16.15
N ASN A 57 0.71 14.96 16.76
CA ASN A 57 0.31 16.14 17.52
C ASN A 57 0.06 17.38 16.64
N THR A 58 0.59 17.39 15.41
CA THR A 58 0.53 18.55 14.53
C THR A 58 0.22 18.17 13.08
N ASP A 59 -0.42 19.08 12.36
CA ASP A 59 -0.68 18.93 10.92
C ASP A 59 0.62 18.76 10.11
N LYS A 60 1.71 19.39 10.54
CA LYS A 60 3.02 19.27 9.90
C LYS A 60 3.55 17.83 9.97
N GLU A 61 3.40 17.17 11.11
CA GLU A 61 3.74 15.76 11.26
C GLU A 61 2.81 14.89 10.42
N PHE A 62 1.50 15.16 10.44
CA PHE A 62 0.56 14.40 9.61
C PHE A 62 0.94 14.47 8.13
N VAL A 63 1.25 15.66 7.60
CA VAL A 63 1.73 15.85 6.22
C VAL A 63 2.99 15.05 5.94
N GLN A 64 3.95 14.99 6.86
CA GLN A 64 5.15 14.17 6.70
C GLN A 64 4.81 12.68 6.53
N PHE A 65 3.89 12.16 7.34
CA PHE A 65 3.42 10.77 7.23
C PHE A 65 2.63 10.52 5.94
N LEU A 66 1.87 11.49 5.45
CA LEU A 66 1.22 11.40 4.14
C LEU A 66 2.23 11.30 2.99
N TYR A 67 3.38 11.99 3.08
CA TYR A 67 4.46 11.82 2.09
C TYR A 67 5.08 10.42 2.15
N ILE A 68 5.20 9.81 3.34
CA ILE A 68 5.67 8.43 3.46
C ILE A 68 4.65 7.47 2.83
N ALA A 69 3.35 7.65 3.12
CA ALA A 69 2.28 6.86 2.51
C ALA A 69 2.27 7.00 0.98
N LEU A 70 2.49 8.21 0.45
CA LEU A 70 2.61 8.46 -0.99
C LEU A 70 3.84 7.76 -1.60
N GLY A 71 4.96 7.74 -0.90
CA GLY A 71 6.15 6.97 -1.29
C GLY A 71 5.86 5.47 -1.39
N SER A 72 5.21 4.89 -0.38
CA SER A 72 4.77 3.49 -0.40
C SER A 72 3.75 3.20 -1.52
N ALA A 73 2.83 4.11 -1.82
CA ALA A 73 1.88 3.96 -2.91
C ALA A 73 2.59 3.95 -4.29
N SER A 74 3.60 4.81 -4.46
CA SER A 74 4.43 4.86 -5.67
C SER A 74 5.25 3.57 -5.85
N GLU A 75 5.72 2.98 -4.76
CA GLU A 75 6.39 1.68 -4.76
C GLU A 75 5.44 0.56 -5.19
N VAL A 76 4.20 0.53 -4.65
CA VAL A 76 3.16 -0.42 -5.06
C VAL A 76 2.89 -0.31 -6.56
N GLU A 77 2.66 0.90 -7.08
CA GLU A 77 2.43 1.12 -8.52
C GLU A 77 3.60 0.59 -9.36
N THR A 78 4.83 0.93 -8.97
CA THR A 78 6.04 0.49 -9.67
C THR A 78 6.14 -1.04 -9.72
N GLN A 79 5.90 -1.71 -8.59
CA GLN A 79 5.96 -3.17 -8.50
C GLN A 79 4.81 -3.86 -9.27
N LEU A 80 3.62 -3.27 -9.31
CA LEU A 80 2.52 -3.74 -10.17
C LEU A 80 2.86 -3.62 -11.66
N LEU A 81 3.51 -2.53 -12.07
CA LEU A 81 3.99 -2.36 -13.45
C LEU A 81 5.08 -3.39 -13.80
N ILE A 82 5.96 -3.73 -12.86
CA ILE A 82 6.94 -4.81 -13.01
C ILE A 82 6.23 -6.15 -13.19
N ALA A 83 5.30 -6.49 -12.29
CA ALA A 83 4.52 -7.73 -12.38
C ALA A 83 3.78 -7.86 -13.72
N LYS A 84 3.23 -6.76 -14.24
CA LYS A 84 2.62 -6.69 -15.56
C LYS A 84 3.62 -6.99 -16.69
N ARG A 85 4.82 -6.38 -16.65
CA ARG A 85 5.87 -6.60 -17.66
C ARG A 85 6.40 -8.03 -17.66
N LEU A 86 6.38 -8.69 -16.50
CA LEU A 86 6.75 -10.09 -16.34
C LEU A 86 5.58 -11.05 -16.64
N ASN A 87 4.42 -10.54 -17.05
CA ASN A 87 3.20 -11.29 -17.37
C ASN A 87 2.62 -12.09 -16.19
N TYR A 88 2.82 -11.66 -14.94
CA TYR A 88 2.28 -12.33 -13.75
C TYR A 88 0.79 -12.03 -13.50
N LEU A 89 0.22 -11.06 -14.23
CA LEU A 89 -1.14 -10.59 -14.06
C LEU A 89 -2.13 -11.18 -15.09
N GLN A 90 -1.65 -12.04 -15.99
CA GLN A 90 -2.47 -12.68 -17.02
C GLN A 90 -2.62 -14.16 -16.69
N LYS A 91 -3.84 -14.67 -16.89
CA LYS A 91 -4.10 -16.11 -16.99
C LYS A 91 -3.88 -16.57 -18.42
#